data_AF-A0A2E9PRY5-F1
#
_entry.id   AF-A0A2E9PRY5-F1
#
_cell.length_a   1.000
_cell.length_b   1.000
_cell.length_c   1.000
_cell.angle_alpha   90.00
_cell.angle_beta   90.00
_cell.angle_gamma   90.00
#
_symmetry.space_group_name_H-M   'P 1'
#
loop_
_entity.id
_entity.type
_entity.pdbx_description
1 polymer ?
#
loop_
_entity_poly.entity_id
_entity_poly.type
_entity_poly.pdbx_seq_one_letter_code
_entity_poly.pdbx_strand_id
1 'polypeptide(L)'
;MTKHTRALKKAERDFAKTTAKLEALQTEEEKVQQALGEEPAEDETEAARKELARIEKSMSQAKSAQKKAKSKVAEAEMFVMRNRY
;
A
#
# COMPACT_ATOMS: atom_id res chain seq x y z
N MET A 1 -2.25 3.65 -29.19
CA MET A 1 -2.05 4.24 -27.83
C MET A 1 -0.98 5.32 -27.90
N THR A 2 -1.33 6.56 -27.57
CA THR A 2 -0.40 7.71 -27.50
C THR A 2 0.50 7.62 -26.27
N LYS A 3 1.64 8.34 -26.23
CA LYS A 3 2.58 8.36 -25.10
C LYS A 3 1.88 8.65 -23.76
N HIS A 4 0.93 9.57 -23.74
CA HIS A 4 0.17 9.96 -22.54
C HIS A 4 -0.74 8.85 -22.02
N THR A 5 -1.44 8.13 -22.91
CA THR A 5 -2.27 6.97 -22.50
C THR A 5 -1.43 5.81 -21.93
N ARG A 6 -0.18 5.65 -22.38
CA ARG A 6 0.75 4.67 -21.80
C ARG A 6 1.23 5.07 -20.41
N ALA A 7 1.47 6.37 -20.19
CA ALA A 7 1.85 6.91 -18.89
C ALA A 7 0.73 6.74 -17.85
N LEU A 8 -0.52 7.02 -18.24
CA LEU A 8 -1.69 6.78 -17.39
C LEU A 8 -1.81 5.31 -16.97
N LYS A 9 -1.77 4.38 -17.94
CA LYS A 9 -1.80 2.93 -17.64
C LYS A 9 -0.66 2.46 -16.72
N LYS A 10 0.50 3.10 -16.79
CA LYS A 10 1.62 2.78 -15.88
C LYS A 10 1.32 3.28 -14.48
N ALA A 11 0.85 4.52 -14.34
CA ALA A 11 0.48 5.10 -13.06
C ALA A 11 -0.64 4.31 -12.37
N GLU A 12 -1.66 3.88 -13.11
CA GLU A 12 -2.74 3.03 -12.60
C GLU A 12 -2.23 1.69 -12.07
N ARG A 13 -1.33 1.03 -12.81
CA ARG A 13 -0.69 -0.21 -12.35
C ARG A 13 0.15 0.00 -11.11
N ASP A 14 0.92 1.08 -11.05
CA ASP A 14 1.75 1.39 -9.89
C ASP A 14 0.87 1.69 -8.67
N PHE A 15 -0.25 2.39 -8.84
CA PHE A 15 -1.25 2.61 -7.79
C PHE A 15 -1.88 1.30 -7.30
N ALA A 16 -2.30 0.42 -8.22
CA ALA A 16 -2.84 -0.89 -7.88
C ALA A 16 -1.82 -1.74 -7.10
N LYS A 17 -0.55 -1.76 -7.53
CA LYS A 17 0.52 -2.46 -6.80
C LYS A 17 0.72 -1.93 -5.38
N THR A 18 0.74 -0.61 -5.21
CA THR A 18 0.89 -0.02 -3.86
C THR A 18 -0.30 -0.29 -2.97
N THR A 19 -1.50 -0.42 -3.55
CA THR A 19 -2.74 -0.74 -2.83
C THR A 19 -2.76 -2.21 -2.40
N ALA A 20 -2.45 -3.13 -3.32
CA ALA A 20 -2.33 -4.55 -3.00
C ALA A 20 -1.25 -4.83 -1.92
N LYS A 21 -0.14 -4.08 -1.96
CA LYS A 21 0.89 -4.17 -0.89
C LYS A 21 0.36 -3.69 0.46
N LEU A 22 -0.45 -2.65 0.48
CA LEU A 22 -1.07 -2.15 1.71
C LEU A 22 -2.07 -3.16 2.27
N GLU A 23 -2.92 -3.73 1.43
CA GLU A 23 -3.88 -4.78 1.81
C GLU A 23 -3.16 -6.01 2.37
N ALA A 24 -2.08 -6.46 1.73
CA ALA A 24 -1.28 -7.58 2.23
C ALA A 24 -0.73 -7.31 3.65
N LEU A 25 -0.22 -6.11 3.90
CA LEU A 25 0.28 -5.72 5.22
C LEU A 25 -0.84 -5.63 6.27
N GLN A 26 -2.05 -5.20 5.89
CA GLN A 26 -3.21 -5.23 6.79
C GLN A 26 -3.60 -6.66 7.15
N THR A 27 -3.61 -7.58 6.19
CA THR A 27 -3.89 -8.99 6.48
C THR A 27 -2.81 -9.64 7.35
N GLU A 28 -1.56 -9.19 7.25
CA GLU A 28 -0.46 -9.65 8.09
C GLU A 28 -0.59 -9.12 9.52
N GLU A 29 -0.96 -7.83 9.67
CA GLU A 29 -1.28 -7.22 10.96
C GLU A 29 -2.42 -7.97 11.67
N GLU A 30 -3.52 -8.24 10.97
CA GLU A 30 -4.67 -8.97 11.52
C GLU A 30 -4.29 -10.38 11.98
N LYS A 31 -3.44 -11.10 11.23
CA LYS A 31 -2.96 -12.43 11.62
C LYS A 31 -2.11 -12.39 12.87
N VAL A 32 -1.19 -11.42 12.97
CA VAL A 32 -0.34 -11.27 14.17
C VAL A 32 -1.17 -10.84 15.37
N GLN A 33 -2.18 -9.98 15.20
CA GLN A 33 -3.13 -9.62 16.26
C GLN A 33 -3.99 -10.80 16.72
N GLN A 34 -4.45 -11.66 15.79
CA GLN A 34 -5.18 -12.88 16.13
C GLN A 34 -4.31 -13.86 16.92
N ALA A 35 -3.08 -14.09 16.47
CA ALA A 35 -2.11 -14.94 17.17
C ALA A 35 -1.78 -14.43 18.58
N LEU A 36 -1.81 -13.12 18.80
CA LEU A 36 -1.63 -12.49 20.11
C LEU A 36 -2.86 -12.61 21.03
N GLY A 37 -4.06 -12.79 20.48
CA GLY A 37 -5.30 -12.96 21.24
C GLY A 37 -5.49 -14.40 21.75
N GLU A 38 -4.87 -15.38 21.11
CA GLU A 38 -4.84 -16.78 21.51
C GLU A 38 -3.69 -17.02 22.50
N GLU A 39 -3.91 -16.71 23.78
CA GLU A 39 -3.07 -17.00 24.96
C GLU A 39 -1.56 -17.28 24.70
N PRO A 40 -0.79 -16.25 24.27
CA PRO A 40 0.64 -16.40 24.01
C PRO A 40 1.46 -16.49 25.31
N ALA A 41 2.56 -17.24 25.27
CA ALA A 41 3.57 -17.18 26.34
C ALA A 41 4.18 -15.76 26.43
N GLU A 42 4.57 -15.30 27.62
CA GLU A 42 5.05 -13.92 27.83
C GLU A 42 6.19 -13.52 26.87
N ASP A 43 7.11 -14.43 26.56
CA ASP A 43 8.20 -14.22 25.60
C ASP A 43 7.73 -14.05 24.14
N GLU A 44 6.64 -14.72 23.75
CA GLU A 44 6.04 -14.61 22.42
C GLU A 44 5.33 -13.26 22.23
N THR A 45 4.86 -12.65 23.33
CA THR A 45 4.20 -11.34 23.28
C THR A 45 5.15 -10.21 22.91
N GLU A 46 6.41 -10.23 23.36
CA GLU A 46 7.37 -9.16 23.05
C GLU A 46 7.83 -9.24 21.58
N ALA A 47 8.08 -10.45 21.09
CA ALA A 47 8.41 -10.69 19.69
C ALA A 47 7.27 -10.24 18.76
N ALA A 48 6.04 -10.62 19.06
CA ALA A 48 4.87 -10.25 18.27
C ALA A 48 4.56 -8.75 18.35
N ARG A 49 4.75 -8.08 19.50
CA ARG A 49 4.64 -6.61 19.61
C ARG A 49 5.68 -5.89 18.74
N LYS A 50 6.91 -6.39 18.70
CA LYS A 50 7.98 -5.84 17.84
C LYS A 50 7.67 -6.05 16.36
N GLU A 51 7.05 -7.17 16.01
CA GLU A 51 6.59 -7.47 14.66
C GLU A 51 5.43 -6.57 14.24
N LEU A 52 4.42 -6.37 15.10
CA LEU A 52 3.35 -5.39 14.88
C LEU A 52 3.89 -3.99 14.65
N ALA A 53 4.83 -3.52 15.47
CA ALA A 53 5.45 -2.20 15.29
C ALA A 53 6.19 -2.08 13.94
N ARG A 54 6.80 -3.17 13.45
CA ARG A 54 7.41 -3.21 12.10
C ARG A 54 6.34 -3.16 11.00
N ILE A 55 5.26 -3.92 11.16
CA ILE A 55 4.14 -3.95 10.21
C ILE A 55 3.49 -2.57 10.14
N GLU A 56 3.17 -1.94 11.26
CA GLU A 56 2.60 -0.57 11.32
C GLU A 56 3.50 0.46 10.61
N LYS A 57 4.82 0.40 10.86
CA LYS A 57 5.78 1.28 10.17
C LYS A 57 5.75 1.05 8.66
N SER A 58 5.72 -0.21 8.23
CA SER A 58 5.66 -0.57 6.81
C SER A 58 4.33 -0.14 6.17
N MET A 59 3.22 -0.22 6.91
CA MET A 59 1.91 0.27 6.49
C MET A 59 1.89 1.78 6.33
N SER A 60 2.49 2.53 7.25
CA SER A 60 2.60 3.99 7.15
C SER A 60 3.37 4.41 5.89
N GLN A 61 4.46 3.70 5.57
CA GLN A 61 5.20 3.89 4.33
C GLN A 61 4.37 3.50 3.10
N ALA A 62 3.64 2.39 3.15
CA ALA A 62 2.77 1.93 2.07
C ALA A 62 1.61 2.92 1.81
N LYS A 63 0.97 3.45 2.85
CA LYS A 63 -0.05 4.51 2.77
C LYS A 63 0.50 5.76 2.09
N SER A 64 1.71 6.16 2.47
CA SER A 64 2.40 7.30 1.87
C SER A 64 2.71 7.06 0.39
N ALA A 65 3.16 5.86 0.03
CA ALA A 65 3.42 5.48 -1.35
C ALA A 65 2.14 5.42 -2.19
N GLN A 66 1.06 4.85 -1.64
CA GLN A 66 -0.26 4.82 -2.27
C GLN A 66 -0.79 6.23 -2.55
N LYS A 67 -0.69 7.15 -1.59
CA LYS A 67 -1.10 8.56 -1.76
C LYS A 67 -0.32 9.23 -2.90
N LYS A 68 1.00 9.02 -2.97
CA LYS A 68 1.85 9.53 -4.06
C LYS A 68 1.46 8.91 -5.41
N ALA A 69 1.19 7.61 -5.45
CA ALA A 69 0.78 6.93 -6.68
C ALA A 69 -0.59 7.43 -7.17
N LYS A 70 -1.56 7.64 -6.26
CA LYS A 70 -2.87 8.24 -6.57
C LYS A 70 -2.72 9.63 -7.20
N SER A 71 -1.84 10.46 -6.64
CA SER A 71 -1.56 11.80 -7.20
C SER A 71 -1.00 11.72 -8.63
N LYS A 72 -0.12 10.74 -8.91
CA LYS A 72 0.45 10.54 -10.24
C LYS A 72 -0.57 10.05 -11.26
N VAL A 73 -1.55 9.25 -10.83
CA VAL A 73 -2.69 8.85 -11.67
C VAL A 73 -3.48 10.09 -12.08
N ALA A 74 -3.90 10.91 -11.11
CA ALA A 74 -4.66 12.14 -11.39
C ALA A 74 -3.91 13.11 -12.32
N GLU A 75 -2.60 13.27 -12.11
CA GLU A 75 -1.77 14.08 -13.00
C GLU A 75 -1.74 13.51 -14.43
N ALA A 76 -1.53 12.20 -14.57
CA ALA A 76 -1.51 11.53 -15.88
C ALA A 76 -2.88 11.61 -16.59
N GLU A 77 -3.99 11.53 -15.85
CA GLU A 77 -5.35 11.73 -16.39
C GLU A 77 -5.52 13.13 -16.96
N MET A 78 -5.11 14.17 -16.22
CA MET A 78 -5.17 15.55 -16.69
C MET A 78 -4.34 15.76 -17.96
N PHE A 79 -3.15 15.16 -18.04
CA PHE A 79 -2.34 15.21 -19.26
C PHE A 79 -2.99 14.49 -20.44
N VAL A 80 -3.68 13.36 -20.21
CA VAL A 80 -4.41 12.67 -21.27
C VAL A 80 -5.58 13.54 -21.76
N MET A 81 -6.34 14.15 -20.86
CA MET A 81 -7.45 15.04 -21.25
C MET A 81 -6.96 16.28 -22.01
N ARG A 82 -5.89 16.93 -21.53
CA ARG A 82 -5.31 18.13 -22.17
C ARG A 82 -4.83 17.89 -23.60
N ASN A 83 -4.33 16.70 -23.92
CA ASN A 83 -3.82 16.36 -25.26
C ASN A 83 -4.86 15.67 -26.16
N ARG A 84 -6.11 15.54 -25.68
CA ARG A 84 -7.22 14.98 -26.44
C ARG A 84 -8.07 16.06 -27.11
N TYR A 85 -7.98 17.29 -26.60
CA TYR A 85 -8.49 18.53 -27.19
C TYR A 85 -7.34 19.30 -27.84
#